data_AF-A0A397FSN0-F1
#
_entry.id   AF-A0A397FSN0-F1
#
_cell.length_a   1.000
_cell.length_b   1.000
_cell.length_c   1.000
_cell.angle_alpha   90.00
_cell.angle_beta   90.00
_cell.angle_gamma   90.00
#
_symmetry.space_group_name_H-M   'P 1'
#
loop_
_entity.id
_entity.type
_entity.pdbx_description
1 polymer ?
#
loop_
_entity_poly.entity_id
_entity_poly.type
_entity_poly.pdbx_seq_one_letter_code
_entity_poly.pdbx_strand_id
1 'polypeptide(L)'
;MGAELLKFTGTFEKDNYLKDFFCPHCQQPISDQDISEKNYQLWVSDYANEVEKSEFFADRTRRNLTCYSLSFWLKSVEHQECPETETCQNCYEKHLTITMKKIASGYYCVNCVKEVKHE
;
A
#
# COMPACT_ATOMS: atom_id res chain seq x y z
N MET A 1 19.00 13.50 -22.51
CA MET A 1 17.87 12.56 -22.61
C MET A 1 17.09 12.69 -21.32
N GLY A 2 15.95 13.39 -21.36
CA GLY A 2 15.10 13.62 -20.20
C GLY A 2 14.22 12.40 -19.99
N ALA A 3 14.26 11.82 -18.78
CA ALA A 3 13.27 10.83 -18.40
C ALA A 3 11.96 11.57 -18.09
N GLU A 4 10.89 11.24 -18.81
CA GLU A 4 9.55 11.73 -18.49
C GLU A 4 8.97 10.91 -17.34
N LEU A 5 8.29 11.61 -16.43
CA LEU A 5 7.54 11.00 -15.35
C LEU A 5 6.31 10.27 -15.93
N LEU A 6 6.37 8.95 -16.01
CA LEU A 6 5.19 8.11 -16.31
C LEU A 6 4.26 8.12 -15.09
N LYS A 7 3.32 9.06 -15.05
CA LYS A 7 2.20 9.02 -14.10
C LYS A 7 1.25 7.89 -14.50
N PHE A 8 1.46 6.71 -13.92
CA PHE A 8 0.58 5.57 -14.15
C PHE A 8 -0.71 5.77 -13.34
N THR A 9 -1.80 6.17 -14.00
CA THR A 9 -3.16 6.08 -13.46
C THR A 9 -3.80 4.80 -14.00
N GLY A 10 -3.65 3.71 -13.25
CA GLY A 10 -4.27 2.42 -13.55
C GLY A 10 -5.20 1.98 -12.42
N THR A 11 -6.26 1.25 -12.76
CA THR A 11 -7.05 0.48 -11.80
C THR A 11 -6.36 -0.85 -11.57
N PHE A 12 -5.84 -1.08 -10.37
CA PHE A 12 -5.30 -2.36 -9.97
C PHE A 12 -6.47 -3.28 -9.63
N GLU A 13 -6.79 -4.27 -10.48
CA GLU A 13 -7.95 -5.16 -10.27
C GLU A 13 -7.73 -6.22 -9.17
N LYS A 14 -6.60 -6.16 -8.47
CA LYS A 14 -6.16 -7.18 -7.51
C LYS A 14 -5.86 -6.58 -6.15
N ASP A 15 -6.82 -5.82 -5.62
CA ASP A 15 -6.76 -5.16 -4.31
C ASP A 15 -6.42 -6.12 -3.16
N ASN A 16 -6.82 -7.39 -3.26
CA ASN A 16 -6.56 -8.40 -2.24
C ASN A 16 -5.07 -8.61 -1.93
N TYR A 17 -4.17 -8.40 -2.90
CA TYR A 17 -2.73 -8.56 -2.69
C TYR A 17 -2.08 -7.35 -2.01
N LEU A 18 -2.77 -6.20 -1.94
CA LEU A 18 -2.21 -5.01 -1.30
C LEU A 18 -1.99 -5.23 0.20
N LYS A 19 -2.77 -6.10 0.83
CA LYS A 19 -2.66 -6.47 2.25
C LYS A 19 -1.37 -7.24 2.60
N ASP A 20 -0.70 -7.80 1.59
CA ASP A 20 0.58 -8.51 1.78
C ASP A 20 1.74 -7.51 2.01
N PHE A 21 1.50 -6.21 1.78
CA PHE A 21 2.49 -5.16 1.91
C PHE A 21 2.40 -4.44 3.26
N PHE A 22 3.58 -4.12 3.79
CA PHE A 22 3.75 -3.21 4.92
C PHE A 22 4.28 -1.89 4.40
N CYS A 23 3.62 -0.80 4.77
CA CYS A 23 4.06 0.55 4.43
C CYS A 23 5.47 0.80 5.03
N PRO A 24 6.49 1.11 4.22
CA PRO A 24 7.86 1.34 4.69
C PRO A 24 7.97 2.46 5.75
N HIS A 25 7.07 3.45 5.72
CA HIS A 25 7.11 4.61 6.60
C HIS A 25 6.53 4.33 7.99
N CYS A 26 5.31 3.80 8.06
CA CYS A 26 4.62 3.55 9.34
C CYS A 26 4.76 2.11 9.84
N GLN A 27 5.28 1.20 9.01
CA GLN A 27 5.44 -0.23 9.28
C GLN A 27 4.10 -0.93 9.60
N GLN A 28 2.98 -0.33 9.20
CA GLN A 28 1.64 -0.93 9.31
C GLN A 28 1.25 -1.59 7.98
N PRO A 29 0.48 -2.69 8.03
CA PRO A 29 -0.06 -3.31 6.83
C PRO A 29 -1.11 -2.39 6.18
N ILE A 30 -1.32 -2.57 4.87
CA ILE A 30 -2.45 -1.93 4.17
C ILE A 30 -3.75 -2.62 4.58
N SER A 31 -4.71 -1.86 5.09
CA SER A 31 -5.99 -2.39 5.57
C SER A 31 -7.09 -2.39 4.50
N ASP A 32 -8.20 -3.08 4.78
CA ASP A 32 -9.42 -3.00 3.94
C ASP A 32 -9.96 -1.57 3.82
N GLN A 33 -9.85 -0.79 4.90
CA GLN A 33 -10.27 0.59 4.91
C GLN A 33 -9.39 1.42 3.97
N ASP A 34 -8.06 1.25 4.04
CA ASP A 34 -7.13 1.94 3.15
C ASP A 34 -7.42 1.64 1.67
N ILE A 35 -7.74 0.38 1.36
CA ILE A 35 -8.10 -0.05 0.00
C ILE A 35 -9.41 0.62 -0.45
N SER A 36 -10.45 0.55 0.41
CA SER A 36 -11.77 1.12 0.13
C SER A 36 -11.72 2.63 -0.08
N GLU A 37 -10.91 3.34 0.73
CA GLU A 37 -10.74 4.78 0.68
C GLU A 37 -9.66 5.23 -0.32
N LYS A 38 -8.96 4.28 -0.96
CA LYS A 38 -7.81 4.52 -1.84
C LYS A 38 -6.68 5.31 -1.17
N ASN A 39 -6.47 5.10 0.12
CA ASN A 39 -5.38 5.67 0.92
C ASN A 39 -4.04 4.93 0.69
N TYR A 40 -3.63 4.77 -0.57
CA TYR A 40 -2.37 4.12 -0.88
C TYR A 40 -1.73 4.66 -2.16
N GLN A 41 -0.42 4.48 -2.26
CA GLN A 41 0.37 4.77 -3.45
C GLN A 41 1.19 3.53 -3.81
N LEU A 42 1.21 3.22 -5.10
CA LEU A 42 1.94 2.10 -5.66
C LEU A 42 3.26 2.60 -6.26
N TRP A 43 4.34 1.90 -5.94
CA TRP A 43 5.66 2.13 -6.51
C TRP A 43 6.06 0.92 -7.33
N VAL A 44 6.31 1.13 -8.62
CA VAL A 44 6.74 0.07 -9.53
C VAL A 44 8.23 0.17 -9.84
N SER A 45 8.84 -0.95 -10.21
CA SER A 45 10.25 -1.01 -10.62
C SER A 45 10.46 -0.28 -11.94
N ASP A 46 11.53 0.52 -12.01
CA ASP A 46 12.03 1.23 -13.19
C ASP A 46 12.76 0.31 -14.19
N TYR A 47 13.26 -0.84 -13.72
CA TYR A 47 14.08 -1.76 -14.52
C TYR A 47 13.31 -2.91 -15.16
N ALA A 48 12.11 -3.20 -14.68
CA ALA A 48 11.38 -4.39 -15.09
C ALA A 48 10.20 -4.01 -15.99
N ASN A 49 10.53 -3.81 -17.27
CA ASN A 49 9.57 -3.53 -18.34
C ASN A 49 9.55 -4.74 -19.28
N GLU A 50 8.66 -5.70 -19.06
CA GLU A 50 8.35 -6.65 -20.13
C GLU A 50 7.42 -5.92 -21.11
N VAL A 51 7.90 -5.76 -22.34
CA VAL A 51 7.11 -5.18 -23.43
C VAL A 51 6.59 -6.31 -24.29
N GLU A 52 5.29 -6.53 -24.24
CA GLU A 52 4.63 -7.51 -25.09
C GLU A 52 4.03 -6.80 -26.30
N LYS A 53 4.40 -7.27 -27.50
CA LYS A 53 3.79 -6.83 -28.74
C LYS A 53 2.76 -7.87 -29.16
N SER A 54 1.51 -7.46 -29.25
CA SER A 54 0.43 -8.30 -29.77
C SER A 54 -0.07 -7.75 -31.09
N GLU A 55 -0.22 -8.63 -32.07
CA GLU A 55 -0.81 -8.30 -33.36
C GLU A 55 -2.12 -9.05 -33.51
N PHE A 56 -3.18 -8.34 -33.86
CA PHE A 56 -4.49 -8.94 -34.11
C PHE A 56 -5.15 -8.29 -35.31
N PHE A 57 -5.90 -9.11 -36.04
CA PHE A 57 -6.67 -8.64 -37.17
C PHE A 57 -7.95 -7.97 -36.68
N ALA A 58 -8.13 -6.70 -37.00
CA ALA A 58 -9.34 -5.98 -36.66
C ALA A 58 -10.35 -6.05 -37.81
N ASP A 59 -11.36 -6.91 -37.67
CA ASP A 59 -12.40 -7.13 -38.68
C ASP A 59 -13.10 -5.83 -39.13
N ARG A 60 -13.36 -4.91 -38.18
CA ARG A 60 -13.99 -3.61 -38.48
C ARG A 60 -13.17 -2.74 -39.42
N THR A 61 -11.84 -2.78 -39.32
CA THR A 61 -10.96 -1.91 -40.10
C THR A 61 -10.29 -2.64 -41.26
N ARG A 62 -10.41 -3.98 -41.33
CA ARG A 62 -9.74 -4.87 -42.31
C ARG A 62 -8.22 -4.70 -42.35
N ARG A 63 -7.59 -4.50 -41.19
CA ARG A 63 -6.13 -4.30 -41.05
C ARG A 63 -5.62 -5.01 -39.82
N ASN A 64 -4.34 -5.35 -39.83
CA ASN A 64 -3.61 -5.74 -38.63
C ASN A 64 -3.44 -4.50 -37.73
N LEU A 65 -3.84 -4.64 -36.47
CA LEU A 65 -3.52 -3.69 -35.43
C LEU A 65 -2.41 -4.27 -34.57
N THR A 66 -1.53 -3.38 -34.11
CA THR A 66 -0.48 -3.71 -33.16
C THR A 66 -0.79 -3.02 -31.84
N CYS A 67 -0.80 -3.80 -30.76
CA CYS A 67 -0.86 -3.30 -29.40
C CYS A 67 0.47 -3.59 -28.70
N TYR A 68 0.85 -2.70 -27.79
CA TYR A 68 1.99 -2.88 -26.90
C TYR A 68 1.49 -2.85 -25.46
N SER A 69 1.71 -3.92 -24.71
CA SER A 69 1.52 -3.97 -23.26
C SER A 69 2.86 -3.80 -22.55
N LEU A 70 2.83 -3.14 -21.41
CA LEU A 70 3.95 -2.98 -20.50
C LEU A 70 3.61 -3.63 -19.17
N SER A 71 4.41 -4.61 -18.75
CA SER A 71 4.29 -5.24 -17.44
C SER A 71 5.36 -4.68 -16.52
N PHE A 72 4.92 -4.11 -15.40
CA PHE A 72 5.79 -3.58 -14.35
C PHE A 72 5.67 -4.41 -13.09
N TRP A 73 6.79 -4.60 -12.39
CA TRP A 73 6.82 -5.25 -11.09
C TRP A 73 6.47 -4.25 -10.00
N LEU A 74 5.53 -4.59 -9.13
CA LEU A 74 5.22 -3.80 -7.94
C LEU A 74 6.37 -3.93 -6.94
N LYS A 75 7.01 -2.81 -6.60
CA LYS A 75 8.16 -2.74 -5.71
C LYS A 75 7.76 -2.42 -4.28
N SER A 76 6.81 -1.50 -4.10
CA SER A 76 6.36 -1.09 -2.78
C SER A 76 4.93 -0.53 -2.82
N VAL A 77 4.26 -0.58 -1.67
CA VAL A 77 2.97 0.05 -1.41
C VAL A 77 3.11 0.87 -0.15
N GLU A 78 2.71 2.13 -0.22
CA GLU A 78 2.76 3.10 0.87
C GLU A 78 1.37 3.63 1.16
N HIS A 79 1.09 3.95 2.42
CA HIS A 79 -0.08 4.78 2.76
C HIS A 79 0.14 6.21 2.24
N GLN A 80 -0.87 6.81 1.62
CA GLN A 80 -0.80 8.25 1.29
C GLN A 80 -0.78 9.08 2.58
N GLU A 81 -1.66 8.72 3.51
CA GLU A 81 -1.72 9.24 4.86
C GLU A 81 -1.49 8.09 5.83
N CYS A 82 -0.32 8.07 6.46
CA CYS A 82 0.01 7.06 7.45
C CYS A 82 -0.91 7.19 8.68
N PRO A 83 -1.40 6.07 9.23
CA PRO A 83 -2.21 6.12 10.43
C PRO A 83 -1.38 6.61 11.62
N GLU A 84 -2.05 7.34 12.53
CA GLU A 84 -1.42 7.78 13.77
C GLU A 84 -1.03 6.60 14.64
N THR A 85 0.22 6.60 15.11
CA THR A 85 0.77 5.56 15.98
C THR A 85 1.40 6.17 17.22
N GLU A 86 1.32 5.45 18.32
CA GLU A 86 1.90 5.82 19.60
C GLU A 86 2.68 4.64 20.20
N THR A 87 3.67 4.94 21.04
CA THR A 87 4.52 3.90 21.67
C THR A 87 3.94 3.49 23.01
N CYS A 88 3.72 2.19 23.20
CA CYS A 88 3.27 1.65 24.48
C CYS A 88 4.32 1.85 25.56
N GLN A 89 3.95 2.43 26.70
CA GLN A 89 4.87 2.72 27.80
C GLN A 89 5.34 1.46 28.56
N ASN A 90 4.72 0.30 28.34
CA ASN A 90 5.09 -0.96 29.01
C ASN A 90 5.93 -1.87 28.10
N CYS A 91 5.43 -2.20 26.90
CA CYS A 91 6.13 -3.09 25.96
C CYS A 91 7.02 -2.37 24.94
N TYR A 92 6.98 -1.04 24.87
CA TYR A 92 7.76 -0.20 23.93
C TYR A 92 7.49 -0.47 22.44
N GLU A 93 6.45 -1.23 22.12
CA GLU A 93 5.98 -1.44 20.74
C GLU A 93 5.10 -0.27 20.28
N LYS A 94 5.14 0.01 18.96
CA LYS A 94 4.25 0.99 18.32
C LYS A 94 2.91 0.35 18.02
N HIS A 95 1.83 1.04 18.36
CA HIS A 95 0.47 0.63 18.04
C HIS A 95 -0.32 1.80 17.47
N LEU A 96 -1.41 1.48 16.76
CA LEU A 96 -2.36 2.48 16.28
C LEU A 96 -2.95 3.23 17.47
N THR A 97 -2.90 4.57 17.46
CA THR A 97 -3.37 5.42 18.56
C THR A 97 -4.82 5.10 18.95
N ILE A 98 -5.67 4.81 17.96
CA ILE A 98 -7.08 4.42 18.15
C ILE A 98 -7.26 3.11 18.94
N THR A 99 -6.26 2.24 18.95
CA THR A 99 -6.28 0.96 19.69
C THR A 99 -5.67 1.08 21.08
N MET A 100 -4.97 2.18 21.37
CA MET A 100 -4.31 2.38 22.65
C MET A 100 -5.26 2.99 23.66
N LYS A 101 -4.99 2.75 24.94
CA LYS A 101 -5.69 3.40 26.04
C LYS A 101 -4.75 4.34 26.76
N LYS A 102 -5.23 5.57 26.96
CA LYS A 102 -4.57 6.53 27.82
C LYS A 102 -4.92 6.24 29.28
N ILE A 103 -3.92 5.91 30.09
CA ILE A 103 -4.05 5.72 31.54
C ILE A 103 -3.17 6.80 32.19
N ALA A 104 -3.79 7.70 32.96
CA ALA A 104 -3.14 8.90 33.47
C ALA A 104 -2.44 9.69 32.33
N SER A 105 -1.11 9.88 32.41
CA SER A 105 -0.30 10.57 31.42
C SER A 105 0.34 9.65 30.36
N GLY A 106 0.15 8.33 30.43
CA GLY A 106 0.78 7.35 29.54
C GLY A 106 -0.20 6.67 28.57
N TYR A 107 0.33 6.20 27.44
CA TYR A 107 -0.41 5.36 26.47
C TYR A 107 0.00 3.89 26.60
N TYR A 108 -1.00 3.01 26.68
CA TYR A 108 -0.80 1.57 26.87
C TYR A 108 -1.58 0.79 25.81
N CYS A 109 -0.96 -0.25 25.25
CA CYS A 109 -1.62 -1.15 24.32
C CYS A 109 -2.65 -2.04 25.04
N VAL A 110 -3.63 -2.58 24.30
CA VAL A 110 -4.74 -3.37 24.87
C VAL A 110 -4.25 -4.55 25.73
N ASN A 111 -3.11 -5.14 25.37
CA ASN A 111 -2.52 -6.26 26.11
C ASN A 111 -1.93 -5.80 27.45
N CYS A 112 -1.12 -4.74 27.44
CA CYS A 112 -0.49 -4.21 28.65
C CYS A 112 -1.47 -3.49 29.59
N VAL A 113 -2.61 -3.00 29.09
CA VAL A 113 -3.66 -2.40 29.94
C VAL A 113 -4.14 -3.37 31.03
N LYS A 114 -4.11 -4.69 30.78
CA LYS A 114 -4.54 -5.69 31.77
C LYS A 114 -3.59 -5.78 32.96
N GLU A 115 -2.30 -5.48 32.76
CA GLU A 115 -1.27 -5.55 33.80
C GLU A 115 -1.24 -4.30 34.68
N VAL A 116 -1.65 -3.14 34.13
CA VAL A 116 -1.67 -1.84 34.84
C VAL A 116 -2.86 -1.70 35.81
N LYS A 117 -3.86 -2.58 35.74
CA LYS A 117 -5.10 -2.50 36.57
C LYS A 117 -4.96 -3.01 38.01
N HIS A 118 -3.75 -3.29 38.49
CA HIS A 118 -3.52 -3.75 39.85
C HIS A 118 -2.99 -2.61 40.73
N GLU A 119 -3.88 -1.73 41.18
CA GLU A 119 -3.81 -1.01 42.46
C GLU A 119 -5.22 -0.63 42.93
#